data_AF-A0A916PDG6-F1
#
_entry.id   AF-A0A916PDG6-F1
#
_cell.length_a   1.000
_cell.length_b   1.000
_cell.length_c   1.000
_cell.angle_alpha   90.00
_cell.angle_beta   90.00
_cell.angle_gamma   90.00
#
_symmetry.space_group_name_H-M   'P 1'
#
loop_
_entity.id
_entity.type
_entity.pdbx_description
1 polymer ?
#
loop_
_entity_poly.entity_id
_entity_poly.type
_entity_poly.pdbx_seq_one_letter_code
_entity_poly.pdbx_strand_id
1 'polypeptide(L)' 'MERLYDFINPDDQTVVYCRIGERSSHTWFVLTHLLGKADVRNYDGSWTEWGNAVRVPIVAGEEPGVVPVV' A
#
# COMPACT_ATOMS: atom_id res chain seq x y z
N MET A 1 4.34 18.71 0.11
CA MET A 1 4.00 17.33 -0.30
C MET A 1 4.80 16.31 0.52
N GLU A 2 6.09 16.55 0.76
CA GLU A 2 6.97 15.71 1.60
C GLU A 2 6.35 15.34 2.96
N ARG A 3 5.85 16.34 3.72
CA ARG A 3 5.24 16.12 5.05
C ARG A 3 4.16 15.03 5.13
N LEU A 4 3.47 14.74 4.04
CA LEU A 4 2.44 13.70 4.03
C LEU A 4 3.04 12.29 4.12
N TYR A 5 4.27 12.10 3.65
CA TYR A 5 4.94 10.80 3.52
C TYR A 5 6.10 10.62 4.49
N ASP A 6 6.25 11.50 5.49
CA ASP A 6 7.35 11.46 6.47
C ASP A 6 7.34 10.20 7.34
N PHE A 7 6.21 9.51 7.43
CA PHE A 7 6.09 8.24 8.15
C PHE A 7 6.75 7.06 7.42
N ILE A 8 7.17 7.25 6.16
CA ILE A 8 7.85 6.23 5.36
C ILE A 8 9.36 6.44 5.47
N ASN A 9 10.07 5.51 6.09
CA ASN A 9 11.52 5.55 6.24
C ASN A 9 12.23 5.08 4.96
N PRO A 10 13.51 5.45 4.76
CA PRO A 10 14.28 5.04 3.57
C PRO A 10 14.40 3.53 3.36
N ASP A 11 14.40 2.75 4.46
CA ASP A 11 14.60 1.29 4.42
C ASP A 11 13.27 0.50 4.41
N ASP A 12 12.12 1.20 4.39
CA ASP A 12 10.80 0.57 4.43
C ASP A 12 10.46 -0.07 3.08
N GLN A 13 10.09 -1.35 3.12
CA GLN A 13 9.54 -2.05 1.95
C GLN A 13 8.07 -1.68 1.73
N THR A 14 7.83 -0.50 1.19
CA THR A 14 6.48 0.09 1.07
C THR A 14 5.67 -0.57 -0.06
N VAL A 15 4.41 -0.90 0.22
CA VAL A 15 3.45 -1.39 -0.79
C VAL A 15 2.25 -0.45 -0.85
N VAL A 16 1.88 -0.01 -2.06
CA VAL A 16 0.69 0.80 -2.30
C VAL A 16 -0.40 -0.01 -3.01
N TYR A 17 -1.66 0.25 -2.69
CA TYR A 17 -2.83 -0.39 -3.31
C TYR A 17 -4.02 0.58 -3.37
N CYS A 18 -5.03 0.24 -4.17
CA CYS A 18 -6.30 0.97 -4.24
C CYS A 18 -7.44 -0.02 -4.52
N ARG A 19 -8.31 0.29 -5.47
CA ARG A 19 -9.30 -0.65 -6.03
C ARG A 19 -8.68 -1.55 -7.09
N ILE A 20 -7.92 -0.94 -8.00
CA ILE A 20 -7.17 -1.52 -9.12
C ILE A 20 -5.83 -0.80 -9.22
N GLY A 21 -4.80 -1.48 -9.72
CA GLY A 21 -3.42 -0.99 -9.77
C GLY A 21 -3.21 0.33 -10.52
N GLU A 22 -4.03 0.64 -11.54
CA GLU A 22 -3.86 1.90 -12.28
C GLU A 22 -4.07 3.11 -11.39
N ARG A 23 -4.93 3.00 -10.36
CA ARG A 23 -5.24 4.12 -9.45
C ARG A 23 -4.15 4.37 -8.41
N SER A 24 -3.46 3.32 -7.97
CA SER A 24 -2.32 3.43 -7.04
C SER A 24 -1.00 3.77 -7.74
N SER A 25 -0.94 3.64 -9.07
CA SER A 25 0.24 3.97 -9.88
C SER A 25 0.74 5.42 -9.67
N HIS A 26 -0.19 6.36 -9.45
CA HIS A 26 0.15 7.76 -9.19
C HIS A 26 0.98 7.91 -7.89
N THR A 27 0.54 7.31 -6.79
CA THR A 27 1.28 7.38 -5.51
C THR A 27 2.60 6.62 -5.60
N TRP A 28 2.62 5.46 -6.26
CA TRP A 28 3.86 4.73 -6.53
C TRP A 28 4.87 5.59 -7.29
N PHE A 29 4.45 6.31 -8.33
CA PHE A 29 5.30 7.21 -9.10
C PHE A 29 5.87 8.34 -8.23
N VAL A 30 5.02 8.99 -7.43
CA VAL A 30 5.44 10.08 -6.52
C VAL A 30 6.51 9.58 -5.54
N LEU A 31 6.26 8.46 -4.86
CA LEU A 31 7.19 7.91 -3.87
C LEU A 31 8.52 7.51 -4.51
N THR A 32 8.47 6.88 -5.69
CA THR A 32 9.67 6.33 -6.36
C THR A 32 10.50 7.43 -7.02
N HIS A 33 9.88 8.29 -7.83
CA HIS A 33 10.59 9.18 -8.73
C HIS A 33 10.72 10.61 -8.22
N LEU A 34 9.78 11.07 -7.40
CA LEU A 34 9.82 12.44 -6.87
C LEU A 34 10.44 12.50 -5.47
N LEU A 35 10.17 11.48 -4.65
CA LEU A 35 10.64 11.43 -3.26
C LEU A 35 11.80 10.45 -3.03
N GLY A 36 12.19 9.69 -4.06
CA GLY A 36 13.37 8.81 -4.02
C GLY A 36 13.29 7.68 -2.98
N LYS A 37 12.08 7.25 -2.58
CA LYS A 37 11.92 6.12 -1.67
C LYS A 37 12.33 4.83 -2.39
N ALA A 38 13.19 4.04 -1.75
CA ALA A 38 13.62 2.76 -2.27
C ALA A 38 12.54 1.68 -2.08
N ASP A 39 12.56 0.65 -2.93
CA ASP A 39 11.76 -0.58 -2.80
C ASP A 39 10.23 -0.38 -2.64
N VAL A 40 9.68 0.65 -3.30
CA VAL A 40 8.23 0.89 -3.36
C VAL A 40 7.61 0.00 -4.44
N ARG A 41 6.63 -0.83 -4.05
CA ARG A 41 5.92 -1.76 -4.95
C ARG A 41 4.44 -1.37 -5.07
N ASN A 42 3.89 -1.52 -6.28
CA ASN A 42 2.46 -1.36 -6.53
C ASN A 42 1.79 -2.74 -6.58
N TYR A 43 0.82 -2.99 -5.69
CA TYR A 43 0.02 -4.21 -5.71
C TYR A 43 -1.18 -4.02 -6.65
N ASP A 44 -1.06 -4.54 -7.87
CA ASP A 44 -1.98 -4.26 -8.97
C ASP A 44 -3.35 -4.94 -8.82
N GLY A 45 -3.40 -6.15 -8.26
CA GLY A 45 -4.65 -6.84 -7.95
C GLY A 45 -5.53 -6.09 -6.95
N SER A 46 -4.90 -5.38 -6.00
CA SER A 46 -5.55 -4.39 -5.13
C SER A 46 -6.80 -4.96 -4.43
N TRP A 47 -7.78 -4.11 -4.06
CA TRP A 47 -8.99 -4.58 -3.39
C TRP A 47 -9.89 -5.46 -4.28
N THR A 48 -9.83 -5.32 -5.61
CA THR A 48 -10.57 -6.22 -6.51
C THR A 48 -10.12 -7.67 -6.38
N GLU A 49 -8.83 -7.91 -6.13
CA GLU A 49 -8.32 -9.25 -5.85
C GLU A 49 -8.57 -9.63 -4.38
N TRP A 50 -8.04 -8.85 -3.44
CA TRP A 50 -8.06 -9.22 -2.01
C TRP A 50 -9.48 -9.33 -1.45
N GLY A 51 -10.36 -8.40 -1.82
CA GLY A 51 -11.75 -8.37 -1.35
C GLY A 51 -12.63 -9.50 -1.92
N ASN A 52 -12.17 -10.20 -2.96
CA ASN A 52 -12.87 -11.35 -3.54
C ASN A 52 -12.17 -12.69 -3.25
N ALA A 53 -11.02 -12.68 -2.57
CA ALA A 53 -10.28 -13.89 -2.22
C ALA A 53 -10.94 -14.62 -1.04
N VAL A 54 -10.96 -15.95 -1.10
CA VAL A 54 -11.53 -16.79 -0.04
C VAL A 54 -10.52 -16.96 1.08
N ARG A 55 -10.97 -16.77 2.34
CA ARG A 55 -10.18 -17.00 3.57
C ARG A 55 -8.92 -16.15 3.70
N VAL A 56 -8.96 -14.92 3.21
CA VAL A 56 -7.92 -13.91 3.51
C VAL A 56 -8.33 -13.07 4.72
N PRO A 57 -7.37 -12.59 5.54
CA PRO A 57 -7.67 -11.73 6.67
C PRO A 57 -8.13 -10.34 6.19
N ILE A 58 -9.15 -9.79 6.85
CA ILE A 58 -9.70 -8.46 6.61
C ILE A 58 -9.95 -7.78 7.96
N VAL A 59 -9.52 -6.52 8.06
CA VAL A 59 -9.87 -5.62 9.17
C VAL A 59 -10.93 -4.64 8.67
N ALA A 60 -11.96 -4.39 9.48
CA ALA A 60 -13.01 -3.41 9.20
C ALA A 60 -13.04 -2.34 10.31
N GLY A 61 -13.44 -1.12 9.95
CA GLY A 61 -13.45 0.04 10.86
C GLY A 61 -12.37 1.06 10.49
N GLU A 62 -12.12 2.00 11.40
CA GLU A 62 -11.19 3.13 11.18
C GLU A 62 -9.75 2.83 11.61
N GLU A 63 -9.56 1.81 12.45
CA GLU A 63 -8.25 1.44 13.00
C GLU A 63 -7.52 0.38 12.12
N PRO A 64 -6.19 0.45 11.95
CA PRO A 64 -5.43 -0.48 11.11
C PRO A 64 -5.47 -1.97 11.52
N GLY A 65 -5.76 -2.25 12.80
CA GLY A 65 -5.82 -3.62 13.34
C GLY A 65 -4.45 -4.23 13.64
N VAL A 66 -4.42 -5.55 13.83
CA VAL A 66 -3.22 -6.32 14.17
C VAL A 66 -2.99 -7.44 13.15
N VAL A 67 -1.72 -7.81 12.95
CA VAL A 67 -1.37 -8.93 12.09
C VAL A 67 -1.92 -10.22 12.72
N PRO A 68 -2.68 -11.04 11.97
CA PRO A 68 -3.19 -12.31 12.49
C PRO A 68 -2.03 -13.26 12.79
N VAL A 69 -2.12 -13.96 13.92
CA VAL A 69 -1.23 -15.10 14.21
C VAL A 69 -1.75 -16.28 13.40
N VAL A 70 -0.94 -16.74 12.45
CA VAL A 70 -1.20 -17.96 11.66
C VAL A 70 -1.06 -19.21 12.50
#